data_AF-A0A416DJ26-F1
#
_entry.id   AF-A0A416DJ26-F1
#
_cell.length_a   1.000
_cell.length_b   1.000
_cell.length_c   1.000
_cell.angle_alpha   90.00
_cell.angle_beta   90.00
_cell.angle_gamma   90.00
#
_symmetry.space_group_name_H-M   'P 1'
#
loop_
_entity.id
_entity.type
_entity.pdbx_description
1 polymer ?
#
loop_
_entity_poly.entity_id
_entity_poly.type
_entity_poly.pdbx_seq_one_letter_code
_entity_poly.pdbx_strand_id
1 'polypeptide(L)'
;MKKRIAFVLVGVLICVGAVIWLIPYAPMPDMNGFWNVRIWRVNGADMTELTEQVDQTALREALTQVQAKRVPRSQSSFSMDKVSYEIIAVYNDTPTFLNIGELNFVYNGNGWVHDLKNGSEILTQLDEICNN
;
A
#
# COMPACT_ATOMS: atom_id res chain seq x y z
N MET A 1 -3.14 43.00 19.31
CA MET A 1 -3.81 42.50 18.09
C MET A 1 -2.88 41.66 17.20
N LYS A 2 -1.68 42.14 16.81
CA LYS A 2 -0.70 41.36 16.00
C LYS A 2 -0.36 39.96 16.55
N LYS A 3 -0.08 39.82 17.86
CA LYS A 3 0.22 38.52 18.48
C LYS A 3 -0.98 37.55 18.43
N ARG A 4 -2.21 38.04 18.59
CA ARG A 4 -3.43 37.21 18.51
C ARG A 4 -3.66 36.66 17.11
N ILE A 5 -3.46 37.48 16.07
CA ILE A 5 -3.54 37.05 14.67
C ILE A 5 -2.45 36.02 14.36
N ALA A 6 -1.23 36.24 14.85
CA ALA A 6 -0.14 35.28 14.69
C ALA A 6 -0.46 33.91 15.33
N PHE A 7 -1.02 33.88 16.54
CA PHE A 7 -1.44 32.63 17.18
C PHE A 7 -2.56 31.92 16.42
N VAL A 8 -3.53 32.65 15.87
CA VAL A 8 -4.60 32.07 15.04
C VAL A 8 -4.02 31.46 13.76
N LEU A 9 -3.11 32.16 13.08
CA LEU A 9 -2.46 31.66 11.87
C LEU A 9 -1.65 30.39 12.14
N VAL A 10 -0.90 30.35 13.25
CA VAL A 10 -0.16 29.14 13.68
C VAL A 10 -1.12 27.99 13.97
N GLY A 11 -2.23 28.26 14.68
CA GLY A 11 -3.26 27.25 14.95
C GLY A 11 -3.87 26.68 13.66
N VAL A 12 -4.21 27.53 12.70
CA VAL A 12 -4.72 27.10 11.39
C VAL A 12 -3.67 26.27 10.64
N LEU A 13 -2.39 26.68 10.65
CA LEU A 13 -1.32 25.94 9.97
C LEU A 13 -1.14 24.53 10.54
N ILE A 14 -1.21 24.41 11.87
CA ILE A 14 -1.14 23.11 12.57
C ILE A 14 -2.33 22.23 12.18
N CYS A 15 -3.54 22.78 12.17
CA CYS A 15 -4.74 22.03 11.77
C CYS A 15 -4.68 21.55 10.32
N VAL A 16 -4.25 22.41 9.38
CA VAL A 16 -4.07 22.03 7.97
C VAL A 16 -3.02 20.93 7.84
N GLY A 17 -1.90 21.06 8.56
CA GLY A 17 -0.87 20.02 8.63
C GLY A 17 -1.43 18.67 9.12
N ALA A 18 -2.26 18.68 10.16
CA ALA A 18 -2.89 17.47 10.70
C ALA A 18 -3.89 16.83 9.73
N VAL A 19 -4.66 17.62 8.99
CA VAL A 19 -5.65 17.10 8.00
C VAL A 19 -4.95 16.37 6.86
N ILE A 20 -3.77 16.80 6.43
CA ILE A 20 -2.99 16.11 5.38
C ILE A 20 -2.73 14.64 5.75
N TRP A 21 -2.46 14.34 7.03
CA TRP A 21 -2.23 12.97 7.49
C TRP A 21 -3.47 12.06 7.41
N LEU A 22 -4.67 12.64 7.35
CA LEU A 22 -5.92 11.89 7.23
C LEU A 22 -6.25 11.51 5.77
N ILE A 23 -5.67 12.22 4.80
CA ILE A 23 -5.87 11.96 3.38
C ILE A 23 -5.01 10.76 2.97
N PRO A 24 -5.59 9.65 2.47
CA PRO A 24 -4.81 8.53 1.98
C PRO A 24 -3.87 8.94 0.85
N TYR A 25 -2.82 8.15 0.62
CA TYR A 25 -1.95 8.33 -0.53
C TYR A 25 -1.93 7.04 -1.36
N ALA A 26 -1.65 7.18 -2.64
CA ALA A 26 -1.37 6.04 -3.51
C ALA A 26 0.15 5.76 -3.45
N PRO A 27 0.58 4.57 -2.98
CA PRO A 27 2.00 4.22 -2.94
C PRO A 27 2.63 4.10 -4.33
N MET A 28 1.83 3.69 -5.31
CA MET A 28 2.25 3.42 -6.68
C MET A 28 1.26 4.07 -7.66
N PRO A 29 1.13 5.40 -7.72
CA PRO A 29 -0.01 6.11 -8.33
C PRO A 29 -0.21 5.93 -9.84
N ASP A 30 0.80 5.48 -10.58
CA ASP A 30 0.74 5.36 -12.04
C ASP A 30 1.51 4.13 -12.55
N MET A 31 1.29 3.76 -13.81
CA MET A 31 1.89 2.54 -14.34
C MET A 31 3.35 2.70 -14.76
N ASN A 32 3.82 3.93 -15.03
CA ASN A 32 5.13 4.17 -15.61
C ASN A 32 6.26 3.95 -14.61
N GLY A 33 5.96 4.07 -13.31
CA GLY A 33 6.94 3.85 -12.24
C GLY A 33 7.29 2.38 -12.00
N PHE A 34 6.54 1.42 -12.57
CA PHE A 34 6.75 0.00 -12.30
C PHE A 34 7.94 -0.60 -13.05
N TRP A 35 8.78 -1.28 -12.28
CA TRP A 35 9.81 -2.18 -12.74
C TRP A 35 9.68 -3.51 -11.97
N ASN A 36 9.73 -4.65 -12.68
CA ASN A 36 9.74 -5.99 -12.08
C ASN A 36 8.65 -6.21 -10.99
N VAL A 37 7.42 -6.45 -11.43
CA VAL A 37 6.28 -6.77 -10.55
C VAL A 37 6.14 -8.28 -10.46
N ARG A 38 6.09 -8.80 -9.23
CA ARG A 38 5.95 -10.23 -8.95
C ARG A 38 4.88 -10.44 -7.91
N ILE A 39 4.16 -11.54 -8.03
CA ILE A 39 3.03 -11.87 -7.16
C ILE A 39 3.14 -13.32 -6.72
N TRP A 40 2.88 -13.55 -5.44
CA TRP A 40 2.77 -14.86 -4.82
C TRP A 40 1.40 -15.01 -4.20
N ARG A 41 0.81 -16.18 -4.38
CA ARG A 41 -0.27 -16.66 -3.52
C ARG A 41 0.34 -17.22 -2.25
N VAL A 42 -0.21 -16.80 -1.11
CA VAL A 42 0.22 -17.19 0.22
C VAL A 42 -0.88 -18.05 0.85
N ASN A 43 -0.49 -19.21 1.38
CA ASN A 43 -1.36 -20.08 2.17
C ASN A 43 -0.58 -20.58 3.38
N GLY A 44 -0.48 -19.72 4.39
CA GLY A 44 0.33 -19.95 5.59
C GLY A 44 1.82 -20.04 5.26
N ALA A 45 2.41 -21.22 5.44
CA ALA A 45 3.83 -21.46 5.12
C ALA A 45 4.10 -21.68 3.63
N ASP A 46 3.07 -22.01 2.85
CA ASP A 46 3.19 -22.30 1.43
C ASP A 46 3.06 -21.01 0.61
N MET A 47 4.01 -20.79 -0.30
CA MET A 47 4.02 -19.67 -1.23
C MET A 47 4.15 -20.18 -2.66
N THR A 48 3.22 -19.77 -3.53
CA THR A 48 3.21 -20.15 -4.95
C THR A 48 3.37 -18.89 -5.79
N GLU A 49 4.43 -18.81 -6.59
CA GLU A 49 4.64 -17.70 -7.51
C GLU A 49 3.64 -17.77 -8.67
N LEU A 50 2.93 -16.67 -8.90
CA LEU A 50 1.93 -16.54 -9.96
C LEU A 50 2.35 -15.57 -11.07
N THR A 51 3.53 -14.94 -10.96
CA THR A 51 3.99 -13.86 -11.84
C THR A 51 3.80 -14.13 -13.34
N GLU A 52 4.11 -15.33 -13.81
CA GLU A 52 4.03 -15.69 -15.23
C GLU A 52 2.61 -16.07 -15.69
N GLN A 53 1.70 -16.33 -14.76
CA GLN A 53 0.34 -16.82 -15.02
C GLN A 53 -0.69 -15.68 -15.04
N VAL A 54 -0.38 -14.55 -14.40
CA VAL A 54 -1.28 -13.40 -14.28
C VAL A 54 -1.10 -12.41 -15.42
N ASP A 55 -2.19 -11.71 -15.77
CA ASP A 55 -2.10 -10.53 -16.63
C ASP A 55 -1.34 -9.41 -15.89
N GLN A 56 -0.10 -9.19 -16.33
CA GLN A 56 0.82 -8.22 -15.76
C GLN A 56 0.36 -6.76 -15.95
N THR A 57 -0.44 -6.49 -16.97
CA THR A 57 -1.02 -5.15 -17.19
C THR A 57 -2.13 -4.92 -16.19
N ALA A 58 -3.08 -5.85 -16.08
CA ALA A 58 -4.17 -5.77 -15.11
C ALA A 58 -3.64 -5.71 -13.66
N LEU A 59 -2.60 -6.49 -13.33
CA LEU A 59 -1.96 -6.44 -12.02
C LEU A 59 -1.41 -5.04 -11.71
N ARG A 60 -0.67 -4.43 -12.65
CA ARG A 60 -0.14 -3.07 -12.44
C ARG A 60 -1.25 -2.04 -12.31
N GLU A 61 -2.30 -2.15 -13.12
CA GLU A 61 -3.47 -1.28 -13.01
C GLU A 61 -4.13 -1.37 -11.64
N ALA A 62 -4.34 -2.58 -11.10
CA ALA A 62 -4.86 -2.79 -9.75
C ALA A 62 -3.95 -2.15 -8.68
N LEU A 63 -2.62 -2.32 -8.81
CA LEU A 63 -1.66 -1.72 -7.88
C LEU A 63 -1.72 -0.18 -7.87
N THR A 64 -2.06 0.46 -8.99
CA THR A 64 -2.25 1.93 -9.03
C THR A 64 -3.44 2.43 -8.23
N GLN A 65 -4.41 1.56 -7.97
CA GLN A 65 -5.60 1.90 -7.23
C GLN A 65 -5.42 1.74 -5.71
N VAL A 66 -4.30 1.17 -5.26
CA VAL A 66 -4.00 0.98 -3.84
C VAL A 66 -3.96 2.33 -3.12
N GLN A 67 -4.70 2.43 -2.02
CA GLN A 67 -4.67 3.59 -1.13
C GLN A 67 -4.19 3.16 0.25
N ALA A 68 -3.20 3.87 0.78
CA ALA A 68 -2.62 3.61 2.08
C ALA A 68 -2.81 4.81 3.03
N LYS A 69 -2.92 4.52 4.32
CA LYS A 69 -2.91 5.55 5.38
C LYS A 69 -1.53 6.21 5.41
N ARG A 70 -1.48 7.54 5.53
CA ARG A 70 -0.18 8.25 5.67
C ARG A 70 0.50 8.01 7.01
N VAL A 71 -0.27 7.79 8.07
CA VAL A 71 0.28 7.48 9.40
C VAL A 71 0.88 6.07 9.36
N PRO A 72 2.21 5.92 9.52
CA PRO A 72 2.83 4.61 9.56
C PRO A 72 2.63 3.96 10.93
N ARG A 73 2.79 2.64 10.98
CA ARG A 73 3.03 1.90 12.21
C ARG A 73 4.34 1.12 12.09
N SER A 74 4.94 0.79 13.23
CA SER A 74 6.15 -0.03 13.26
C SER A 74 5.89 -1.39 12.61
N GLN A 75 6.86 -1.87 11.83
CA GLN A 75 6.85 -3.21 11.29
C GLN A 75 7.08 -4.21 12.42
N SER A 76 6.00 -4.76 12.95
CA SER A 76 6.02 -5.90 13.87
C SER A 76 5.82 -7.20 13.11
N SER A 77 6.21 -8.34 13.71
CA SER A 77 5.87 -9.65 13.18
C SER A 77 4.36 -9.79 12.98
N PHE A 78 3.96 -10.43 11.88
CA PHE A 78 2.58 -10.77 11.55
C PHE A 78 2.52 -12.23 11.09
N SER A 79 1.34 -12.86 11.16
CA SER A 79 1.19 -14.21 10.62
C SER A 79 0.97 -14.17 9.12
N MET A 80 1.71 -15.01 8.38
CA MET A 80 1.50 -15.24 6.95
C MET A 80 0.17 -15.92 6.66
N ASP A 81 -0.44 -16.60 7.64
CA ASP A 81 -1.79 -17.20 7.49
C ASP A 81 -2.88 -16.16 7.23
N LYS A 82 -2.59 -14.88 7.49
CA LYS A 82 -3.50 -13.75 7.30
C LYS A 82 -3.27 -13.00 5.99
N VAL A 83 -2.31 -13.46 5.19
CA VAL A 83 -1.97 -12.89 3.89
C VAL A 83 -2.39 -13.90 2.84
N SER A 84 -3.15 -13.44 1.85
CA SER A 84 -3.57 -14.23 0.69
C SER A 84 -2.66 -14.01 -0.50
N TYR A 85 -2.16 -12.78 -0.66
CA TYR A 85 -1.22 -12.40 -1.71
C TYR A 85 -0.10 -11.54 -1.16
N GLU A 86 1.11 -11.84 -1.59
CA GLU A 86 2.26 -10.94 -1.47
C GLU A 86 2.67 -10.46 -2.87
N ILE A 87 2.81 -9.15 -3.03
CA ILE A 87 3.26 -8.52 -4.26
C ILE A 87 4.53 -7.73 -3.97
N ILE A 88 5.54 -7.94 -4.80
CA ILE A 88 6.79 -7.20 -4.77
C ILE A 88 6.88 -6.43 -6.08
N ALA A 89 6.96 -5.11 -5.99
CA ALA A 89 7.11 -4.22 -7.12
C ALA A 89 8.28 -3.28 -6.87
N VAL A 90 9.14 -3.05 -7.86
CA VAL A 90 10.05 -1.91 -7.80
C VAL A 90 9.30 -0.72 -8.39
N TYR A 91 9.02 0.29 -7.58
CA TYR A 91 8.34 1.51 -8.01
C TYR A 91 9.27 2.70 -7.88
N ASN A 92 9.58 3.39 -8.99
CA ASN A 92 10.55 4.49 -9.02
C ASN A 92 11.85 4.14 -8.25
N ASP A 93 12.47 3.03 -8.65
CA ASP A 93 13.70 2.46 -8.05
C ASP A 93 13.59 2.04 -6.57
N THR A 94 12.38 2.06 -5.99
CA THR A 94 12.13 1.69 -4.60
C THR A 94 11.38 0.36 -4.52
N PRO A 95 11.97 -0.68 -3.90
CA PRO A 95 11.25 -1.91 -3.61
C PRO A 95 10.04 -1.62 -2.72
N THR A 96 8.86 -2.01 -3.20
CA THR A 96 7.57 -1.82 -2.54
C THR A 96 6.91 -3.18 -2.40
N PHE A 97 6.56 -3.52 -1.16
CA PHE A 97 6.00 -4.80 -0.77
C PHE A 97 4.56 -4.57 -0.33
N LEU A 98 3.63 -5.31 -0.92
CA LEU A 98 2.21 -5.24 -0.62
C LEU A 98 1.77 -6.61 -0.13
N ASN A 99 1.23 -6.66 1.09
CA ASN A 99 0.65 -7.87 1.67
C ASN A 99 -0.85 -7.63 1.81
N ILE A 100 -1.66 -8.50 1.20
CA ILE A 100 -3.12 -8.38 1.13
C ILE A 100 -3.79 -9.70 1.54
N GLY A 101 -4.90 -9.60 2.26
CA GLY A 101 -5.68 -10.72 2.79
C GLY A 101 -6.57 -10.26 3.95
N GLU A 102 -6.56 -10.99 5.06
CA GLU A 102 -7.09 -10.48 6.33
C GLU A 102 -6.26 -9.29 6.85
N LEU A 103 -4.96 -9.30 6.60
CA LEU A 103 -4.06 -8.17 6.82
C LEU A 103 -3.74 -7.48 5.50
N ASN A 104 -3.82 -6.15 5.52
CA ASN A 104 -3.67 -5.32 4.33
C ASN A 104 -2.73 -4.14 4.62
N PHE A 105 -1.49 -4.22 4.13
CA PHE A 105 -0.49 -3.15 4.33
C PHE A 105 0.57 -3.12 3.23
N VAL A 106 1.23 -1.97 3.12
CA VAL A 106 2.35 -1.72 2.20
C VAL A 106 3.56 -1.22 2.96
N TYR A 107 4.77 -1.56 2.50
CA TYR A 107 6.04 -1.07 3.04
C TYR A 107 7.15 -1.08 2.00
N ASN A 108 8.26 -0.40 2.30
CA ASN A 108 9.42 -0.28 1.40
C ASN A 108 10.76 -0.65 2.05
N GLY A 109 10.71 -1.55 3.05
CA GLY A 109 11.90 -2.04 3.75
C GLY A 109 12.54 -1.08 4.76
N ASN A 110 11.94 0.09 5.01
CA ASN A 110 12.45 1.08 5.97
C ASN A 110 12.03 0.84 7.44
N GLY A 111 11.40 -0.30 7.74
CA GLY A 111 10.90 -0.65 9.07
C GLY A 111 9.52 -0.07 9.42
N TRP A 112 8.88 0.65 8.49
CA TRP A 112 7.54 1.21 8.65
C TRP A 112 6.56 0.61 7.65
N VAL A 113 5.35 0.33 8.13
CA VAL A 113 4.26 -0.18 7.28
C VAL A 113 3.08 0.80 7.31
N HIS A 114 2.35 0.85 6.21
CA HIS A 114 1.14 1.66 6.07
C HIS A 114 -0.05 0.76 5.79
N ASP A 115 -1.06 0.79 6.65
CA ASP A 115 -2.28 0.01 6.42
C ASP A 115 -3.01 0.52 5.17
N LEU A 116 -3.56 -0.41 4.41
CA LEU A 116 -4.40 -0.06 3.27
C LEU A 116 -5.77 0.44 3.74
N LYS A 117 -6.32 1.39 2.99
CA LYS A 117 -7.69 1.90 3.17
C LYS A 117 -8.71 1.12 2.37
N ASN A 118 -8.31 0.60 1.22
CA ASN A 118 -9.14 -0.13 0.27
C ASN A 118 -8.62 -1.56 0.04
N GLY A 119 -8.11 -2.21 1.10
CA GLY A 119 -7.50 -3.54 0.99
C GLY A 119 -8.48 -4.61 0.50
N SER A 120 -9.76 -4.53 0.88
CA SER A 120 -10.77 -5.50 0.45
C SER A 120 -11.08 -5.37 -1.04
N GLU A 121 -11.15 -4.15 -1.56
CA GLU A 121 -11.40 -3.88 -2.97
C GLU A 121 -10.24 -4.39 -3.84
N ILE A 122 -9.00 -4.16 -3.40
CA ILE A 122 -7.81 -4.66 -4.10
C ILE A 122 -7.74 -6.19 -4.00
N LEU A 123 -8.08 -6.79 -2.85
CA LEU A 123 -8.14 -8.25 -2.72
C LEU A 123 -9.09 -8.87 -3.76
N THR A 124 -10.29 -8.32 -3.93
CA THR A 124 -11.24 -8.79 -4.94
C THR A 124 -10.66 -8.70 -6.36
N GLN A 125 -10.00 -7.58 -6.70
CA GLN A 125 -9.35 -7.44 -8.02
C GLN A 125 -8.22 -8.47 -8.21
N LEU A 126 -7.42 -8.71 -7.18
CA LEU A 126 -6.36 -9.72 -7.23
C LEU A 126 -6.92 -11.13 -7.40
N ASP A 127 -8.03 -11.45 -6.73
CA ASP A 127 -8.71 -12.74 -6.90
C ASP A 127 -9.22 -12.94 -8.32
N GLU A 128 -9.76 -11.89 -8.96
CA GLU A 128 -10.14 -11.93 -10.38
C GLU A 128 -8.91 -12.12 -11.28
N ILE A 129 -7.83 -11.39 -11.04
CA ILE A 129 -6.60 -11.47 -11.87
C ILE A 129 -5.90 -12.83 -11.72
N CYS A 130 -5.91 -13.42 -10.52
CA CYS A 130 -5.10 -14.59 -10.18
C CYS A 130 -5.85 -15.93 -10.30
N ASN A 131 -7.17 -15.92 -10.49
CA ASN A 131 -7.97 -17.15 -10.62
C ASN A 131 -8.62 -17.32 -12.00
N ASN A 132 -8.36 -16.41 -12.94
CA ASN A 132 -8.80 -16.50 -14.32
C ASN A 132 -7.91 -17.42 -15.17
#